data_AF-A0A9W7DSF7-F1
#
_entry.id   AF-A0A9W7DSF7-F1
#
_cell.length_a   1.000
_cell.length_b   1.000
_cell.length_c   1.000
_cell.angle_alpha   90.00
_cell.angle_beta   90.00
_cell.angle_gamma   90.00
#
_symmetry.space_group_name_H-M   'P 1'
#
loop_
_entity.id
_entity.type
_entity.pdbx_description
1 polymer ?
#
loop_
_entity_poly.entity_id
_entity_poly.type
_entity_poly.pdbx_seq_one_letter_code
_entity_poly.pdbx_strand_id
1 'polypeptide(L)'
;LAEAADWGAGGQGDLGKGVTGRVDFYEETESRKSHVVVDGAKHPDALLAKTGLVTFDEAELDLLAFLFTLVKILYNCGNTAALPDLIKRIEPLRLAAGPVHTTTIRNENAYFSCISHHSMPPAWRTVKGRPLVPKLVTGMKHWHLREGCEFYPKKAFHRVVEGIPGGADVIFIFGEIDCREGLVLAVEKDRYRDLEEGMRACIEIWMEEAGKVCKEKGFRAFIHPVVPVLNETRSIVVKYNRLFKEAVEGRGRELGMVWMDIFDSLVEVRPGDISGLGLKKGLALDGTHLHPRYLEAVEEWGRGGGRF
;
A
#
# COMPACT_ATOMS: atom_id res chain seq x y z
N LEU A 1 -4.91 -16.66 -43.18
CA LEU A 1 -4.34 -17.91 -43.73
C LEU A 1 -3.29 -18.35 -42.71
N ALA A 2 -3.73 -18.99 -41.63
CA ALA A 2 -3.75 -20.46 -41.42
C ALA A 2 -2.33 -20.92 -41.03
N GLU A 3 -2.07 -21.67 -39.96
CA GLU A 3 -2.79 -22.79 -39.30
C GLU A 3 -2.52 -22.70 -37.77
N ALA A 4 -3.44 -22.91 -36.82
CA ALA A 4 -4.39 -23.99 -36.56
C ALA A 4 -3.73 -25.35 -36.26
N ALA A 5 -3.59 -25.68 -34.98
CA ALA A 5 -3.50 -27.06 -34.51
C ALA A 5 -4.50 -27.24 -33.36
N ASP A 6 -5.65 -27.77 -33.76
CA ASP A 6 -6.74 -28.33 -32.98
C ASP A 6 -6.37 -29.74 -32.50
N TRP A 7 -6.57 -30.03 -31.22
CA TRP A 7 -6.74 -31.41 -30.72
C TRP A 7 -7.85 -31.38 -29.68
N GLY A 8 -9.03 -31.81 -30.11
CA GLY A 8 -10.24 -31.90 -29.33
C GLY A 8 -10.29 -33.03 -28.30
N ALA A 9 -11.27 -32.85 -27.41
CA ALA A 9 -12.14 -33.81 -26.73
C ALA A 9 -11.71 -35.29 -26.60
N GLY A 10 -11.80 -35.78 -25.36
CA GLY A 10 -12.14 -37.18 -25.08
C GLY A 10 -11.38 -37.80 -23.91
N GLY A 11 -12.00 -37.78 -22.72
CA GLY A 11 -11.46 -38.48 -21.55
C GLY A 11 -12.41 -38.44 -20.36
N GLN A 12 -13.51 -39.20 -20.45
CA GLN A 12 -14.30 -39.61 -19.29
C GLN A 12 -13.42 -40.47 -18.37
N GLY A 13 -13.25 -40.03 -17.13
CA GLY A 13 -12.63 -40.78 -16.04
C GLY A 13 -13.47 -40.62 -14.78
N ASP A 14 -14.18 -41.68 -14.46
CA ASP A 14 -15.12 -41.85 -13.34
C ASP A 14 -14.39 -41.82 -11.98
N LEU A 15 -14.76 -40.88 -11.11
CA LEU A 15 -14.51 -40.96 -9.67
C LEU A 15 -15.73 -40.44 -8.91
N GLY A 16 -16.54 -41.37 -8.42
CA GLY A 16 -16.93 -41.36 -7.01
C GLY A 16 -18.13 -40.51 -6.61
N LYS A 17 -19.30 -41.17 -6.62
CA LYS A 17 -20.56 -40.85 -5.92
C LYS A 17 -20.42 -39.99 -4.65
N GLY A 18 -21.23 -38.93 -4.56
CA GLY A 18 -21.69 -38.40 -3.27
C GLY A 18 -22.26 -36.97 -3.30
N VAL A 19 -23.58 -36.86 -3.16
CA VAL A 19 -24.39 -35.65 -2.92
C VAL A 19 -25.03 -35.02 -4.16
N THR A 20 -26.26 -35.47 -4.40
CA THR A 20 -27.29 -34.87 -5.24
C THR A 20 -27.76 -33.54 -4.65
N GLY A 21 -27.39 -32.43 -5.28
CA GLY A 21 -28.01 -31.12 -5.08
C GLY A 21 -28.41 -30.55 -6.43
N ARG A 22 -29.72 -30.41 -6.64
CA ARG A 22 -30.36 -29.88 -7.85
C ARG A 22 -29.87 -28.44 -8.09
N VAL A 23 -29.21 -28.17 -9.21
CA VAL A 23 -28.92 -26.80 -9.65
C VAL A 23 -30.09 -26.36 -10.51
N ASP A 24 -31.02 -25.63 -9.89
CA ASP A 24 -32.06 -24.94 -10.64
C ASP A 24 -31.42 -23.72 -11.32
N PHE A 25 -31.44 -23.72 -12.65
CA PHE A 25 -31.11 -22.55 -13.46
C PHE A 25 -32.19 -21.49 -13.24
N TYR A 26 -31.83 -20.37 -12.60
CA TYR A 26 -32.66 -19.16 -12.58
C TYR A 26 -32.06 -18.12 -13.50
N GLU A 27 -32.91 -17.66 -14.43
CA GLU A 27 -32.69 -16.60 -15.40
C GLU A 27 -32.23 -15.29 -14.75
N GLU A 28 -31.45 -14.53 -15.51
CA GLU A 28 -31.01 -13.17 -15.20
C GLU A 28 -32.18 -12.26 -14.81
N THR A 29 -32.19 -11.75 -13.58
CA THR A 29 -32.62 -10.38 -13.27
C THR A 29 -32.20 -10.00 -11.84
N GLU A 30 -31.76 -8.75 -11.70
CA GLU A 30 -31.45 -8.00 -10.47
C GLU A 30 -30.12 -8.27 -9.72
N SER A 31 -29.37 -7.18 -9.57
CA SER A 31 -28.12 -7.04 -8.85
C SER A 31 -28.25 -7.46 -7.37
N ARG A 32 -27.72 -8.63 -7.01
CA ARG A 32 -27.48 -8.98 -5.61
C ARG A 32 -26.23 -8.27 -5.10
N LYS A 33 -26.44 -7.21 -4.31
CA LYS A 33 -25.45 -6.74 -3.32
C LYS A 33 -25.22 -7.88 -2.32
N SER A 34 -24.13 -8.61 -2.47
CA SER A 34 -23.66 -9.54 -1.44
C SER A 34 -23.10 -8.73 -0.28
N HIS A 35 -23.88 -8.60 0.79
CA HIS A 35 -23.38 -8.09 2.06
C HIS A 35 -22.59 -9.21 2.75
N VAL A 36 -21.26 -9.12 2.73
CA VAL A 36 -20.41 -9.90 3.65
C VAL A 36 -20.45 -9.20 4.99
N VAL A 37 -20.93 -9.91 6.01
CA VAL A 37 -20.93 -9.46 7.40
C VAL A 37 -19.65 -9.98 8.04
N VAL A 38 -18.69 -9.10 8.30
CA VAL A 38 -17.57 -9.37 9.21
C VAL A 38 -17.95 -8.79 10.58
N ASP A 39 -17.92 -9.63 11.61
CA ASP A 39 -18.19 -9.31 13.03
C ASP A 39 -19.60 -8.81 13.40
N GLY A 40 -20.64 -9.18 12.66
CA GLY A 40 -22.02 -8.80 13.02
C GLY A 40 -22.30 -7.28 12.97
N ALA A 41 -21.31 -6.48 12.58
CA ALA A 41 -21.45 -5.06 12.37
C ALA A 41 -22.15 -4.85 11.02
N LYS A 42 -23.39 -4.38 11.08
CA LYS A 42 -24.07 -3.83 9.92
C LYS A 42 -23.22 -2.70 9.32
N HIS A 43 -23.28 -2.57 8.01
CA HIS A 43 -22.77 -1.53 7.10
C HIS A 43 -22.53 -0.14 7.77
N PRO A 44 -21.60 0.70 7.27
CA PRO A 44 -21.09 1.93 7.91
C PRO A 44 -22.12 2.98 8.36
N ASP A 45 -23.38 2.82 7.97
CA ASP A 45 -24.50 3.70 8.33
C ASP A 45 -24.69 3.80 9.86
N ALA A 46 -24.30 2.77 10.62
CA ALA A 46 -24.35 2.80 12.09
C ALA A 46 -23.18 3.55 12.74
N LEU A 47 -22.06 3.76 12.03
CA LEU A 47 -20.90 4.53 12.52
C LEU A 47 -21.08 6.05 12.34
N LEU A 48 -21.91 6.46 11.37
CA LEU A 48 -22.20 7.85 11.05
C LEU A 48 -22.98 8.58 12.17
N ALA A 49 -23.78 7.86 12.95
CA ALA A 49 -24.68 8.45 13.94
C ALA A 49 -24.02 8.85 15.28
N LYS A 50 -22.74 8.51 15.50
CA LYS A 50 -22.07 8.68 16.82
C LYS A 50 -20.92 9.70 16.86
N THR A 51 -20.55 10.31 15.74
CA THR A 51 -19.21 10.92 15.59
C THR A 51 -19.18 12.45 15.42
N GLY A 52 -20.32 13.15 15.41
CA GLY A 52 -20.32 14.61 15.23
C GLY A 52 -19.80 15.05 13.84
N LEU A 53 -19.98 14.19 12.84
CA LEU A 53 -19.55 14.43 11.46
C LEU A 53 -20.30 15.62 10.87
N VAL A 54 -19.54 16.44 10.14
CA VAL A 54 -20.06 17.58 9.41
C VAL A 54 -20.31 17.13 7.98
N THR A 55 -21.52 17.37 7.49
CA THR A 55 -21.82 17.23 6.06
C THR A 55 -21.43 18.54 5.39
N PHE A 56 -20.49 18.46 4.45
CA PHE A 56 -20.06 19.61 3.67
C PHE A 56 -20.94 19.76 2.43
N ASP A 57 -21.27 21.00 2.07
CA ASP A 57 -21.88 21.29 0.77
C ASP A 57 -20.87 21.21 -0.38
N GLU A 58 -21.33 21.34 -1.64
CA GLU A 58 -20.45 21.24 -2.81
C GLU A 58 -19.35 22.31 -2.82
N ALA A 59 -19.65 23.53 -2.39
CA ALA A 59 -18.68 24.63 -2.39
C ALA A 59 -17.61 24.43 -1.29
N GLU A 60 -18.02 23.92 -0.14
CA GLU A 60 -17.11 23.56 0.94
C GLU A 60 -16.24 22.35 0.58
N LEU A 61 -16.80 21.36 -0.11
CA LEU A 61 -16.05 20.25 -0.68
C LEU A 61 -15.02 20.75 -1.70
N ASP A 62 -15.40 21.63 -2.63
CA ASP A 62 -14.47 22.23 -3.59
C ASP A 62 -13.34 23.01 -2.90
N LEU A 63 -13.66 23.77 -1.86
CA LEU A 63 -12.65 24.46 -1.05
C LEU A 63 -11.71 23.47 -0.37
N LEU A 64 -12.24 22.37 0.18
CA LEU A 64 -11.45 21.32 0.82
C LEU A 64 -10.55 20.60 -0.21
N ALA A 65 -11.06 20.32 -1.41
CA ALA A 65 -10.29 19.77 -2.53
C ALA A 65 -9.15 20.70 -2.96
N PHE A 66 -9.43 22.00 -3.00
CA PHE A 66 -8.42 23.02 -3.31
C PHE A 66 -7.32 23.04 -2.25
N LEU A 67 -7.68 22.99 -0.96
CA LEU A 67 -6.72 22.94 0.14
C LEU A 67 -5.85 21.68 0.10
N PHE A 68 -6.44 20.52 -0.18
CA PHE A 68 -5.74 19.27 -0.43
C PHE A 68 -4.77 19.38 -1.62
N THR A 69 -5.22 20.01 -2.70
CA THR A 69 -4.41 20.26 -3.90
C THR A 69 -3.25 21.20 -3.60
N LEU A 70 -3.45 22.22 -2.77
CA LEU A 70 -2.40 23.15 -2.35
C LEU A 70 -1.29 22.45 -1.57
N VAL A 71 -1.64 21.54 -0.65
CA VAL A 71 -0.68 20.67 0.04
C VAL A 71 0.14 19.87 -0.96
N LYS A 72 -0.51 19.32 -2.00
CA LYS A 72 0.16 18.61 -3.08
C LYS A 72 1.14 19.47 -3.86
N ILE A 73 0.75 20.69 -4.21
CA ILE A 73 1.62 21.63 -4.94
C ILE A 73 2.82 22.00 -4.07
N LEU A 74 2.60 22.42 -2.81
CA LEU A 74 3.67 22.83 -1.89
C LEU A 74 4.67 21.70 -1.65
N TYR A 75 4.18 20.48 -1.44
CA TYR A 75 5.00 19.30 -1.29
C TYR A 75 5.83 19.00 -2.55
N ASN A 76 5.21 19.02 -3.74
CA ASN A 76 5.92 18.76 -5.00
C ASN A 76 6.94 19.86 -5.34
N CYS A 77 6.70 21.09 -4.92
CA CYS A 77 7.64 22.21 -5.08
C CYS A 77 8.74 22.23 -4.01
N GLY A 78 8.72 21.32 -3.03
CA GLY A 78 9.68 21.31 -1.92
C GLY A 78 9.52 22.47 -0.93
N ASN A 79 8.40 23.20 -0.97
CA ASN A 79 8.10 24.29 -0.03
C ASN A 79 7.48 23.74 1.25
N THR A 80 8.31 23.08 2.05
CA THR A 80 7.88 22.31 3.21
C THR A 80 7.71 23.15 4.46
N ALA A 81 8.29 24.35 4.50
CA ALA A 81 8.14 25.26 5.63
C ALA A 81 6.67 25.62 5.89
N ALA A 82 5.84 25.68 4.83
CA ALA A 82 4.42 26.00 4.92
C ALA A 82 3.52 24.78 5.21
N LEU A 83 4.00 23.55 4.98
CA LEU A 83 3.18 22.34 5.07
C LEU A 83 2.67 22.03 6.48
N PRO A 84 3.48 22.11 7.56
CA PRO A 84 3.00 21.79 8.90
C PRO A 84 1.81 22.64 9.35
N ASP A 85 1.89 23.96 9.13
CA ASP A 85 0.81 24.88 9.52
C ASP A 85 -0.44 24.69 8.66
N LEU A 86 -0.27 24.42 7.36
CA LEU A 86 -1.38 24.16 6.46
C LEU A 86 -2.08 22.84 6.80
N ILE A 87 -1.32 21.75 6.98
CA ILE A 87 -1.87 20.45 7.38
C ILE A 87 -2.57 20.56 8.73
N LYS A 88 -1.97 21.23 9.73
CA LYS A 88 -2.58 21.45 11.05
C LYS A 88 -3.94 22.13 10.98
N ARG A 89 -4.18 22.98 9.98
CA ARG A 89 -5.46 23.68 9.77
C ARG A 89 -6.48 22.84 8.99
N ILE A 90 -6.01 22.05 8.02
CA ILE A 90 -6.88 21.26 7.15
C ILE A 90 -7.30 19.94 7.82
N GLU A 91 -6.40 19.32 8.58
CA GLU A 91 -6.60 17.98 9.12
C GLU A 91 -7.86 17.83 10.01
N PRO A 92 -8.20 18.78 10.89
CA PRO A 92 -9.45 18.71 11.64
C PRO A 92 -10.69 18.71 10.74
N LEU A 93 -10.66 19.46 9.63
CA LEU A 93 -11.76 19.53 8.67
C LEU A 93 -11.92 18.20 7.93
N ARG A 94 -10.81 17.60 7.47
CA ARG A 94 -10.82 16.27 6.85
C ARG A 94 -11.41 15.22 7.77
N LEU A 95 -11.00 15.21 9.04
CA LEU A 95 -11.49 14.25 10.03
C LEU A 95 -13.00 14.44 10.33
N ALA A 96 -13.48 15.69 10.27
CA ALA A 96 -14.89 16.00 10.46
C ALA A 96 -15.76 15.67 9.24
N ALA A 97 -15.19 15.58 8.04
CA ALA A 97 -15.89 15.50 6.75
C ALA A 97 -16.58 14.17 6.41
N GLY A 98 -16.55 13.21 7.33
CA GLY A 98 -17.15 11.89 7.10
C GLY A 98 -16.48 11.16 5.93
N PRO A 99 -17.22 10.35 5.15
CA PRO A 99 -16.64 9.53 4.09
C PRO A 99 -16.30 10.34 2.84
N VAL A 100 -15.40 11.33 2.91
CA VAL A 100 -14.93 12.16 1.77
C VAL A 100 -14.47 11.35 0.56
N HIS A 101 -14.08 10.09 0.74
CA HIS A 101 -13.75 9.17 -0.34
C HIS A 101 -14.93 8.78 -1.24
N THR A 102 -16.18 9.04 -0.84
CA THR A 102 -17.39 8.85 -1.64
C THR A 102 -17.85 10.11 -2.38
N THR A 103 -17.15 11.23 -2.16
CA THR A 103 -17.49 12.54 -2.74
C THR A 103 -16.65 12.82 -4.00
N THR A 104 -16.91 13.96 -4.64
CA THR A 104 -16.15 14.46 -5.80
C THR A 104 -14.66 14.65 -5.50
N ILE A 105 -14.29 14.88 -4.23
CA ILE A 105 -12.94 15.25 -3.80
C ILE A 105 -12.08 14.03 -3.41
N ARG A 106 -12.57 12.82 -3.67
CA ARG A 106 -11.93 11.57 -3.27
C ARG A 106 -10.46 11.45 -3.70
N ASN A 107 -10.12 11.99 -4.86
CA ASN A 107 -8.77 11.93 -5.40
C ASN A 107 -7.85 12.90 -4.64
N GLU A 108 -8.27 14.15 -4.50
CA GLU A 108 -7.54 15.19 -3.79
C GLU A 108 -7.34 14.80 -2.33
N ASN A 109 -8.38 14.26 -1.69
CA ASN A 109 -8.30 13.71 -0.34
C ASN A 109 -7.30 12.54 -0.25
N ALA A 110 -7.32 11.63 -1.23
CA ALA A 110 -6.35 10.53 -1.28
C ALA A 110 -4.91 11.04 -1.43
N TYR A 111 -4.69 12.05 -2.28
CA TYR A 111 -3.37 12.67 -2.45
C TYR A 111 -2.90 13.44 -1.22
N PHE A 112 -3.77 14.28 -0.65
CA PHE A 112 -3.49 14.98 0.61
C PHE A 112 -3.07 13.96 1.65
N SER A 113 -3.86 12.89 1.83
CA SER A 113 -3.56 11.83 2.79
C SER A 113 -2.22 11.13 2.51
N CYS A 114 -1.93 10.77 1.25
CA CYS A 114 -0.63 10.17 0.91
C CYS A 114 0.56 11.10 1.20
N ILE A 115 0.38 12.40 0.95
CA ILE A 115 1.38 13.44 1.20
C ILE A 115 1.55 13.61 2.69
N SER A 116 0.52 14.07 3.39
CA SER A 116 0.54 14.33 4.83
C SER A 116 0.94 13.11 5.66
N HIS A 117 0.73 11.87 5.19
CA HIS A 117 0.78 10.69 6.06
C HIS A 117 1.82 9.60 5.74
N HIS A 118 2.21 9.33 4.49
CA HIS A 118 3.21 8.26 4.19
C HIS A 118 4.56 8.80 3.72
N SER A 119 4.51 9.88 2.95
CA SER A 119 5.71 10.47 2.37
C SER A 119 6.24 11.63 3.21
N MET A 120 5.37 12.31 3.99
CA MET A 120 5.72 13.39 4.95
C MET A 120 6.48 12.96 6.21
N PRO A 121 6.23 11.79 6.85
CA PRO A 121 6.97 11.42 8.05
C PRO A 121 8.50 11.40 7.86
N PRO A 122 9.08 10.75 6.83
CA PRO A 122 10.52 10.84 6.51
C PRO A 122 10.95 12.16 5.85
N ALA A 123 10.01 12.97 5.43
CA ALA A 123 10.23 14.01 4.44
C ALA A 123 11.07 15.16 4.95
N TRP A 124 12.14 15.48 4.21
CA TRP A 124 13.10 16.54 4.52
C TRP A 124 13.69 16.45 5.93
N ARG A 125 13.57 15.28 6.57
CA ARG A 125 14.31 14.91 7.75
C ARG A 125 15.71 14.50 7.34
N THR A 126 16.61 14.55 8.31
CA THR A 126 18.01 14.26 8.08
C THR A 126 18.34 12.92 8.72
N VAL A 127 18.71 11.93 7.91
CA VAL A 127 19.25 10.65 8.41
C VAL A 127 20.76 10.68 8.17
N LYS A 128 21.55 10.61 9.25
CA LYS A 128 23.03 10.73 9.22
C LYS A 128 23.56 11.95 8.44
N GLY A 129 22.95 13.12 8.61
CA GLY A 129 23.38 14.32 7.90
C GLY A 129 22.91 14.43 6.44
N ARG A 130 22.22 13.42 5.90
CA ARG A 130 21.64 13.47 4.54
C ARG A 130 20.15 13.80 4.58
N PRO A 131 19.67 14.80 3.82
CA PRO A 131 18.26 15.10 3.75
C PRO A 131 17.51 14.03 2.96
N LEU A 132 16.41 13.53 3.51
CA LEU A 132 15.48 12.66 2.82
C LEU A 132 14.60 13.50 1.90
N VAL A 133 14.86 13.46 0.60
CA VAL A 133 14.01 14.15 -0.39
C VAL A 133 12.91 13.18 -0.80
N PRO A 134 11.65 13.44 -0.43
CA PRO A 134 10.62 12.45 -0.64
C PRO A 134 10.12 12.49 -2.08
N LYS A 135 9.69 11.33 -2.56
CA LYS A 135 9.31 11.09 -3.95
C LYS A 135 8.03 10.27 -3.94
N LEU A 136 6.90 10.93 -4.15
CA LEU A 136 5.59 10.32 -3.91
C LEU A 136 5.03 9.65 -5.15
N VAL A 137 4.59 8.41 -4.98
CA VAL A 137 3.75 7.68 -5.93
C VAL A 137 2.52 7.17 -5.18
N THR A 138 1.34 7.65 -5.54
CA THR A 138 0.09 7.30 -4.85
C THR A 138 -0.56 6.07 -5.46
N GLY A 139 -1.15 5.20 -4.61
CA GLY A 139 -1.92 4.04 -5.07
C GLY A 139 -1.08 2.96 -5.75
N MET A 140 0.24 2.94 -5.52
CA MET A 140 1.12 1.94 -6.10
C MET A 140 1.01 0.61 -5.33
N LYS A 141 0.71 -0.47 -6.05
CA LYS A 141 0.85 -1.86 -5.62
C LYS A 141 2.05 -2.44 -6.37
N HIS A 142 2.81 -3.34 -5.77
CA HIS A 142 3.85 -4.10 -6.49
C HIS A 142 3.27 -4.74 -7.75
N TRP A 143 2.06 -5.32 -7.63
CA TRP A 143 1.35 -5.93 -8.76
C TRP A 143 1.13 -5.01 -9.98
N HIS A 144 1.05 -3.68 -9.78
CA HIS A 144 0.88 -2.72 -10.88
C HIS A 144 2.13 -2.63 -11.78
N LEU A 145 3.30 -3.06 -11.32
CA LEU A 145 4.55 -2.93 -12.06
C LEU A 145 4.76 -4.03 -13.12
N ARG A 146 3.95 -5.09 -13.10
CA ARG A 146 4.07 -6.24 -14.03
C ARG A 146 4.09 -5.82 -15.50
N GLU A 147 4.64 -6.69 -16.32
CA GLU A 147 4.64 -6.53 -17.77
C GLU A 147 3.21 -6.40 -18.33
N GLY A 148 3.05 -5.57 -19.37
CA GLY A 148 1.76 -5.30 -20.01
C GLY A 148 0.75 -4.49 -19.19
N CYS A 149 1.07 -4.09 -17.95
CA CYS A 149 0.18 -3.24 -17.17
C CYS A 149 0.24 -1.77 -17.63
N GLU A 150 -0.81 -1.31 -18.31
CA GLU A 150 -1.02 0.10 -18.64
C GLU A 150 -1.89 0.79 -17.58
N PHE A 151 -1.26 1.25 -16.50
CA PHE A 151 -1.98 1.88 -15.38
C PHE A 151 -1.26 3.12 -14.85
N TYR A 152 -2.02 4.13 -14.41
CA TYR A 152 -1.49 5.45 -14.03
C TYR A 152 -0.41 5.38 -12.91
N PRO A 153 -0.59 4.63 -11.81
CA PRO A 153 0.45 4.47 -10.78
C PRO A 153 1.78 3.92 -11.29
N LYS A 154 1.79 3.02 -12.29
CA LYS A 154 3.05 2.53 -12.89
C LYS A 154 3.75 3.67 -13.63
N LYS A 155 3.02 4.42 -14.47
CA LYS A 155 3.56 5.59 -15.18
C LYS A 155 4.08 6.66 -14.22
N ALA A 156 3.35 6.89 -13.12
CA ALA A 156 3.76 7.80 -12.06
C ALA A 156 5.05 7.33 -11.38
N PHE A 157 5.18 6.04 -11.07
CA PHE A 157 6.41 5.46 -10.53
C PHE A 157 7.63 5.75 -11.42
N HIS A 158 7.55 5.41 -12.71
CA HIS A 158 8.64 5.64 -13.65
C HIS A 158 9.01 7.12 -13.78
N ARG A 159 8.02 8.00 -13.88
CA ARG A 159 8.27 9.44 -13.98
C ARG A 159 8.92 10.03 -12.73
N VAL A 160 8.53 9.53 -11.55
CA VAL A 160 9.12 9.93 -10.28
C VAL A 160 10.57 9.45 -10.18
N VAL A 161 10.83 8.18 -10.52
CA VAL A 161 12.16 7.57 -10.56
C VAL A 161 13.09 8.29 -11.54
N GLU A 162 12.58 8.66 -12.71
CA GLU A 162 13.33 9.40 -13.73
C GLU A 162 13.90 10.71 -13.15
N GLY A 163 13.09 11.42 -12.35
CA GLY A 163 13.46 12.65 -11.65
C GLY A 163 14.33 12.47 -10.39
N ILE A 164 14.82 11.27 -10.10
CA ILE A 164 15.82 11.02 -9.05
C ILE A 164 17.22 11.02 -9.69
N PRO A 165 18.21 11.74 -9.12
CA PRO A 165 19.58 11.74 -9.63
C PRO A 165 20.20 10.34 -9.65
N GLY A 166 20.92 9.98 -10.72
CA GLY A 166 21.66 8.72 -10.76
C GLY A 166 22.70 8.62 -9.63
N GLY A 167 22.98 7.41 -9.15
CA GLY A 167 23.89 7.18 -8.02
C GLY A 167 23.29 7.48 -6.64
N ALA A 168 22.02 7.89 -6.56
CA ALA A 168 21.39 8.23 -5.29
C ALA A 168 21.13 7.00 -4.41
N ASP A 169 21.19 7.23 -3.10
CA ASP A 169 20.58 6.37 -2.09
C ASP A 169 19.06 6.57 -2.12
N VAL A 170 18.29 5.49 -2.19
CA VAL A 170 16.83 5.55 -2.29
C VAL A 170 16.20 4.62 -1.27
N ILE A 171 15.24 5.12 -0.48
CA ILE A 171 14.39 4.26 0.35
C ILE A 171 13.09 3.99 -0.41
N PHE A 172 12.81 2.73 -0.71
CA PHE A 172 11.53 2.33 -1.29
C PHE A 172 10.57 1.86 -0.18
N ILE A 173 9.40 2.49 -0.11
CA ILE A 173 8.34 2.20 0.86
C ILE A 173 7.08 1.84 0.07
N PHE A 174 6.95 0.56 -0.30
CA PHE A 174 5.84 0.03 -1.08
C PHE A 174 5.37 -1.32 -0.52
N GLY A 175 4.20 -1.80 -0.99
CA GLY A 175 3.65 -3.11 -0.63
C GLY A 175 2.50 -3.10 0.39
N GLU A 176 2.23 -1.96 1.04
CA GLU A 176 1.13 -1.85 2.01
C GLU A 176 -0.23 -2.13 1.37
N ILE A 177 -0.50 -1.54 0.19
CA ILE A 177 -1.77 -1.70 -0.50
C ILE A 177 -1.92 -3.13 -1.08
N ASP A 178 -0.81 -3.80 -1.44
CA ASP A 178 -0.83 -5.22 -1.81
C ASP A 178 -1.34 -6.06 -0.63
N CYS A 179 -0.82 -5.81 0.57
CA CYS A 179 -1.21 -6.53 1.78
C CYS A 179 -2.63 -6.21 2.26
N ARG A 180 -3.06 -4.94 2.13
CA ARG A 180 -4.37 -4.51 2.61
C ARG A 180 -5.53 -5.03 1.78
N GLU A 181 -5.37 -5.03 0.46
CA GLU A 181 -6.48 -5.24 -0.46
C GLU A 181 -6.11 -6.12 -1.66
N GLY A 182 -4.92 -5.91 -2.24
CA GLY A 182 -4.55 -6.53 -3.51
C GLY A 182 -4.51 -8.07 -3.48
N LEU A 183 -3.89 -8.64 -2.46
CA LEU A 183 -3.66 -10.09 -2.38
C LEU A 183 -4.94 -10.87 -2.07
N VAL A 184 -5.75 -10.39 -1.13
CA VAL A 184 -7.01 -11.05 -0.74
C VAL A 184 -7.96 -11.10 -1.94
N LEU A 185 -8.18 -9.97 -2.61
CA LEU A 185 -9.03 -9.91 -3.81
C LEU A 185 -8.51 -10.77 -4.97
N ALA A 186 -7.19 -10.96 -5.08
CA ALA A 186 -6.61 -11.78 -6.14
C ALA A 186 -6.88 -13.27 -5.89
N VAL A 187 -6.74 -13.73 -4.64
CA VAL A 187 -7.07 -15.11 -4.27
C VAL A 187 -8.58 -15.35 -4.39
N GLU A 188 -9.43 -14.43 -3.93
CA GLU A 188 -10.89 -14.53 -4.07
C GLU A 188 -11.37 -14.62 -5.53
N LYS A 189 -10.57 -14.11 -6.47
CA LYS A 189 -10.85 -14.14 -7.91
C LYS A 189 -10.12 -15.26 -8.63
N ASP A 190 -9.64 -16.27 -7.91
CA ASP A 190 -8.88 -17.42 -8.42
C ASP A 190 -7.67 -17.02 -9.29
N ARG A 191 -7.08 -15.84 -9.03
CA ARG A 191 -5.85 -15.40 -9.73
C ARG A 191 -4.62 -16.14 -9.21
N TYR A 192 -4.66 -16.54 -7.95
CA TYR A 192 -3.64 -17.32 -7.26
C TYR A 192 -4.33 -18.36 -6.39
N ARG A 193 -3.73 -19.54 -6.22
CA ARG A 193 -4.28 -20.64 -5.43
C ARG A 193 -4.41 -20.26 -3.96
N ASP A 194 -3.43 -19.51 -3.44
CA ASP A 194 -3.36 -19.12 -2.04
C ASP A 194 -2.63 -17.79 -1.87
N LEU A 195 -2.70 -17.22 -0.66
CA LEU A 195 -2.05 -15.96 -0.33
C LEU A 195 -0.53 -16.00 -0.53
N GLU A 196 0.13 -17.14 -0.27
CA GLU A 196 1.58 -17.22 -0.39
C GLU A 196 2.05 -17.15 -1.83
N GLU A 197 1.36 -17.84 -2.73
CA GLU A 197 1.59 -17.74 -4.17
C GLU A 197 1.43 -16.30 -4.65
N GLY A 198 0.33 -15.63 -4.28
CA GLY A 198 0.10 -14.23 -4.63
C GLY A 198 1.18 -13.30 -4.08
N MET A 199 1.64 -13.52 -2.83
CA MET A 199 2.73 -12.74 -2.23
C MET A 199 4.01 -12.89 -3.05
N ARG A 200 4.40 -14.12 -3.38
CA ARG A 200 5.62 -14.40 -4.17
C ARG A 200 5.54 -13.77 -5.55
N ALA A 201 4.39 -13.85 -6.23
CA ALA A 201 4.19 -13.21 -7.52
C ALA A 201 4.36 -11.69 -7.44
N CYS A 202 3.72 -11.03 -6.46
CA CYS A 202 3.87 -9.59 -6.27
C CYS A 202 5.32 -9.18 -5.91
N ILE A 203 5.99 -9.95 -5.06
CA ILE A 203 7.39 -9.69 -4.69
C ILE A 203 8.30 -9.84 -5.91
N GLU A 204 8.15 -10.88 -6.73
CA GLU A 204 8.97 -11.07 -7.92
C GLU A 204 8.80 -9.90 -8.91
N ILE A 205 7.55 -9.49 -9.17
CA ILE A 205 7.25 -8.31 -10.00
C ILE A 205 8.02 -7.07 -9.50
N TRP A 206 8.01 -6.84 -8.18
CA TRP A 206 8.76 -5.72 -7.60
C TRP A 206 10.27 -5.91 -7.74
N MET A 207 10.79 -7.10 -7.43
CA MET A 207 12.23 -7.38 -7.48
C MET A 207 12.80 -7.20 -8.90
N GLU A 208 12.07 -7.64 -9.93
CA GLU A 208 12.43 -7.41 -11.32
C GLU A 208 12.42 -5.93 -11.68
N GLU A 209 11.33 -5.23 -11.39
CA GLU A 209 11.17 -3.84 -11.83
C GLU A 209 12.06 -2.86 -11.06
N ALA A 210 12.09 -2.96 -9.74
CA ALA A 210 12.99 -2.18 -8.92
C ALA A 210 14.46 -2.51 -9.23
N GLY A 211 14.78 -3.78 -9.52
CA GLY A 211 16.11 -4.19 -9.92
C GLY A 211 16.59 -3.58 -11.24
N LYS A 212 15.71 -3.47 -12.25
CA LYS A 212 16.00 -2.75 -13.51
C LYS A 212 16.30 -1.29 -13.22
N VAL A 213 15.40 -0.62 -12.49
CA VAL A 213 15.56 0.79 -12.10
C VAL A 213 16.87 1.03 -11.34
N CYS A 214 17.21 0.17 -10.38
CA CYS A 214 18.42 0.33 -9.59
C CYS A 214 19.68 0.19 -10.46
N LYS A 215 19.70 -0.77 -11.39
CA LYS A 215 20.81 -0.96 -12.33
C LYS A 215 20.95 0.22 -13.29
N GLU A 216 19.86 0.64 -13.91
CA GLU A 216 19.84 1.75 -14.87
C GLU A 216 20.28 3.07 -14.25
N LYS A 217 19.83 3.34 -13.01
CA LYS A 217 20.11 4.60 -12.32
C LYS A 217 21.35 4.53 -11.43
N GLY A 218 21.96 3.36 -11.27
CA GLY A 218 23.04 3.13 -10.32
C GLY A 218 22.63 3.40 -8.87
N PHE A 219 21.36 3.16 -8.52
CA PHE A 219 20.88 3.42 -7.17
C PHE A 219 21.45 2.43 -6.18
N ARG A 220 21.51 2.92 -4.95
CA ARG A 220 21.61 2.08 -3.78
C ARG A 220 20.27 2.11 -3.05
N ALA A 221 19.48 1.06 -3.28
CA ALA A 221 18.13 0.98 -2.78
C ALA A 221 18.06 0.31 -1.41
N PHE A 222 17.36 0.95 -0.48
CA PHE A 222 16.99 0.44 0.82
C PHE A 222 15.51 0.07 0.81
N ILE A 223 15.22 -1.21 0.96
CA ILE A 223 13.86 -1.73 0.91
C ILE A 223 13.29 -1.70 2.32
N HIS A 224 12.32 -0.81 2.52
CA HIS A 224 11.62 -0.67 3.78
C HIS A 224 10.60 -1.81 3.95
N PRO A 225 10.45 -2.40 5.14
CA PRO A 225 9.41 -3.39 5.39
C PRO A 225 8.02 -2.79 5.20
N VAL A 226 7.07 -3.59 4.72
CA VAL A 226 5.67 -3.19 4.70
C VAL A 226 5.20 -2.90 6.12
N VAL A 227 4.51 -1.78 6.32
CA VAL A 227 4.17 -1.29 7.66
C VAL A 227 2.91 -2.01 8.21
N PRO A 228 2.93 -2.52 9.45
CA PRO A 228 1.85 -3.33 10.01
C PRO A 228 0.76 -2.48 10.69
N VAL A 229 0.29 -1.43 10.01
CA VAL A 229 -0.50 -0.38 10.68
C VAL A 229 -1.91 -0.87 11.05
N LEU A 230 -2.62 -1.48 10.11
CA LEU A 230 -3.95 -2.04 10.34
C LEU A 230 -3.86 -3.36 11.12
N ASN A 231 -4.78 -3.58 12.06
CA ASN A 231 -4.83 -4.82 12.84
C ASN A 231 -5.26 -5.99 11.94
N GLU A 232 -6.25 -5.74 11.09
CA GLU A 232 -6.95 -6.70 10.25
C GLU A 232 -6.02 -7.37 9.23
N THR A 233 -5.02 -6.62 8.75
CA THR A 233 -4.10 -7.07 7.70
C THR A 233 -2.71 -7.38 8.24
N ARG A 234 -2.49 -7.25 9.57
CA ARG A 234 -1.17 -7.40 10.18
C ARG A 234 -0.57 -8.78 9.97
N SER A 235 -1.37 -9.83 10.07
CA SER A 235 -0.92 -11.21 9.82
C SER A 235 -0.44 -11.41 8.38
N ILE A 236 -1.11 -10.76 7.41
CA ILE A 236 -0.71 -10.73 5.99
C ILE A 236 0.61 -9.97 5.84
N VAL A 237 0.74 -8.79 6.46
CA VAL A 237 1.97 -7.98 6.43
C VAL A 237 3.16 -8.73 7.02
N VAL A 238 2.99 -9.40 8.17
CA VAL A 238 4.04 -10.21 8.80
C VAL A 238 4.52 -11.31 7.85
N LYS A 239 3.58 -12.05 7.24
CA LYS A 239 3.92 -13.10 6.28
C LYS A 239 4.58 -12.52 5.02
N TYR A 240 4.08 -11.40 4.51
CA TYR A 240 4.63 -10.72 3.34
C TYR A 240 6.08 -10.27 3.59
N ASN A 241 6.34 -9.60 4.72
CA ASN A 241 7.67 -9.10 5.06
C ASN A 241 8.68 -10.22 5.23
N ARG A 242 8.28 -11.38 5.77
CA ARG A 242 9.15 -12.55 5.83
C ARG A 242 9.62 -12.97 4.42
N LEU A 243 8.67 -13.16 3.51
CA LEU A 243 8.96 -13.55 2.13
C LEU A 243 9.73 -12.47 1.36
N PHE A 244 9.42 -11.20 1.63
CA PHE A 244 10.06 -10.07 0.98
C PHE A 244 11.50 -9.90 1.45
N LYS A 245 11.75 -10.05 2.76
CA LYS A 245 13.09 -10.11 3.34
C LYS A 245 13.90 -11.24 2.72
N GLU A 246 13.35 -12.46 2.67
CA GLU A 246 14.00 -13.62 2.03
C GLU A 246 14.41 -13.31 0.58
N ALA A 247 13.53 -12.69 -0.22
CA ALA A 247 13.83 -12.33 -1.60
C ALA A 247 14.94 -11.25 -1.71
N VAL A 248 14.86 -10.20 -0.90
CA VAL A 248 15.84 -9.10 -0.91
C VAL A 248 17.20 -9.56 -0.38
N GLU A 249 17.24 -10.39 0.65
CA GLU A 249 18.50 -10.93 1.18
C GLU A 249 19.13 -11.95 0.22
N GLY A 250 18.30 -12.75 -0.47
CA GLY A 250 18.76 -13.75 -1.43
C GLY A 250 19.32 -13.17 -2.73
N ARG A 251 18.68 -12.14 -3.29
CA ARG A 251 19.01 -11.59 -4.63
C ARG A 251 19.22 -10.07 -4.67
N GLY A 252 18.87 -9.35 -3.61
CA GLY A 252 18.88 -7.88 -3.61
C GLY A 252 20.26 -7.29 -3.86
N ARG A 253 21.34 -7.93 -3.36
CA ARG A 253 22.72 -7.44 -3.58
C ARG A 253 23.07 -7.28 -5.06
N GLU A 254 22.67 -8.23 -5.89
CA GLU A 254 22.92 -8.21 -7.36
C GLU A 254 22.06 -7.16 -8.08
N LEU A 255 20.99 -6.71 -7.42
CA LEU A 255 20.03 -5.75 -7.93
C LEU A 255 20.22 -4.35 -7.32
N GLY A 256 21.26 -4.13 -6.51
CA GLY A 256 21.49 -2.85 -5.83
C GLY A 256 20.53 -2.57 -4.66
N MET A 257 19.86 -3.60 -4.14
CA MET A 257 18.86 -3.53 -3.07
C MET A 257 19.38 -4.10 -1.75
N VAL A 258 19.01 -3.47 -0.64
CA VAL A 258 19.36 -3.87 0.73
C VAL A 258 18.10 -3.81 1.59
N TRP A 259 17.82 -4.87 2.34
CA TRP A 259 16.69 -4.89 3.27
C TRP A 259 16.95 -3.98 4.49
N MET A 260 15.94 -3.21 4.87
CA MET A 260 15.96 -2.44 6.12
C MET A 260 15.39 -3.27 7.26
N ASP A 261 16.26 -3.74 8.15
CA ASP A 261 15.88 -4.58 9.28
C ASP A 261 15.37 -3.74 10.46
N ILE A 262 14.20 -3.14 10.27
CA ILE A 262 13.56 -2.24 11.24
C ILE A 262 12.19 -2.71 11.70
N PHE A 263 11.64 -3.80 11.13
CA PHE A 263 10.27 -4.22 11.39
C PHE A 263 10.01 -4.49 12.88
N ASP A 264 10.91 -5.20 13.56
CA ASP A 264 10.81 -5.51 14.98
C ASP A 264 10.91 -4.25 15.87
N SER A 265 11.52 -3.18 15.35
CA SER A 265 11.53 -1.87 16.02
C SER A 265 10.17 -1.18 15.95
N LEU A 266 9.27 -1.59 15.05
CA LEU A 266 7.93 -1.00 14.87
C LEU A 266 6.83 -1.73 15.66
N VAL A 267 7.04 -2.98 16.03
CA VAL A 267 6.01 -3.84 16.66
C VAL A 267 6.37 -4.25 18.08
N GLU A 268 5.35 -4.57 18.87
CA GLU A 268 5.45 -5.14 20.21
C GLU A 268 4.62 -6.42 20.28
N VAL A 269 4.98 -7.34 21.17
CA VAL A 269 4.15 -8.52 21.43
C VAL A 269 2.81 -8.06 22.01
N ARG A 270 1.71 -8.46 21.37
CA ARG A 270 0.35 -8.16 21.82
C ARG A 270 -0.47 -9.44 21.89
N PRO A 271 -0.55 -10.07 23.07
CA PRO A 271 -1.39 -11.24 23.27
C PRO A 271 -2.86 -10.91 22.91
N GLY A 272 -3.48 -11.76 22.09
CA GLY A 272 -4.85 -11.59 21.61
C GLY A 272 -4.99 -10.93 20.24
N ASP A 273 -3.91 -10.38 19.67
CA ASP A 273 -3.88 -10.01 18.25
C ASP A 273 -3.71 -11.27 17.38
N ILE A 274 -4.37 -11.33 16.21
CA ILE A 274 -4.29 -12.48 15.28
C ILE A 274 -2.84 -12.74 14.84
N SER A 275 -2.04 -11.69 14.70
CA SER A 275 -0.62 -11.81 14.36
C SER A 275 0.28 -12.09 15.56
N GLY A 276 -0.25 -12.01 16.79
CA GLY A 276 0.52 -11.98 18.03
C GLY A 276 1.29 -10.67 18.26
N LEU A 277 1.18 -9.71 17.34
CA LEU A 277 1.93 -8.46 17.33
C LEU A 277 0.98 -7.26 17.29
N GLY A 278 1.37 -6.18 17.95
CA GLY A 278 0.73 -4.87 17.85
C GLY A 278 1.73 -3.84 17.36
N LEU A 279 1.25 -2.78 16.72
CA LEU A 279 2.09 -1.63 16.45
C LEU A 279 2.47 -0.96 17.79
N LYS A 280 3.76 -0.64 18.00
CA LYS A 280 4.23 -0.01 19.25
C LYS A 280 3.45 1.25 19.56
N LYS A 281 3.20 1.48 20.85
CA LYS A 281 2.48 2.67 21.32
C LYS A 281 3.16 3.95 20.81
N GLY A 282 2.35 4.87 20.27
CA GLY A 282 2.83 6.15 19.74
C GLY A 282 3.40 6.08 18.32
N LEU A 283 3.39 4.90 17.68
CA LEU A 283 3.66 4.76 16.26
C LEU A 283 2.39 4.73 15.39
N ALA A 284 1.21 4.50 15.97
CA ALA A 284 -0.06 4.68 15.27
C ALA A 284 -0.35 6.18 15.12
N LEU A 285 -0.63 6.63 13.88
CA LEU A 285 -1.06 8.01 13.63
C LEU A 285 -2.60 8.11 13.55
N ASP A 286 -3.21 7.38 12.62
CA ASP A 286 -4.64 7.51 12.28
C ASP A 286 -5.33 6.16 11.97
N GLY A 287 -4.68 5.04 12.31
CA GLY A 287 -5.18 3.69 12.06
C GLY A 287 -4.76 3.09 10.71
N THR A 288 -4.19 3.87 9.78
CA THR A 288 -3.63 3.35 8.51
C THR A 288 -2.19 3.81 8.24
N HIS A 289 -1.70 4.81 8.97
CA HIS A 289 -0.35 5.38 8.80
C HIS A 289 0.53 5.33 10.07
N LEU A 290 1.86 5.39 9.86
CA LEU A 290 2.86 5.50 10.92
C LEU A 290 3.11 6.94 11.35
N HIS A 291 3.24 7.15 12.66
CA HIS A 291 3.70 8.40 13.24
C HIS A 291 5.20 8.62 12.93
N PRO A 292 5.67 9.85 12.62
CA PRO A 292 7.08 10.15 12.28
C PRO A 292 8.14 9.73 13.29
N ARG A 293 7.75 9.33 14.50
CA ARG A 293 8.65 8.76 15.51
C ARG A 293 9.28 7.46 15.06
N TYR A 294 8.70 6.76 14.09
CA TYR A 294 9.31 5.54 13.55
C TYR A 294 10.68 5.79 12.88
N LEU A 295 10.99 7.02 12.50
CA LEU A 295 12.31 7.37 11.95
C LEU A 295 13.44 7.14 12.95
N GLU A 296 13.17 7.15 14.25
CA GLU A 296 14.16 6.78 15.26
C GLU A 296 14.71 5.37 14.99
N ALA A 297 13.84 4.44 14.56
CA ALA A 297 14.24 3.09 14.16
C ALA A 297 15.05 3.08 12.85
N VAL A 298 14.71 3.95 11.89
CA VAL A 298 15.48 4.09 10.64
C VAL A 298 16.88 4.64 10.91
N GLU A 299 17.00 5.64 11.79
CA GLU A 299 18.28 6.19 12.21
C GLU A 299 19.12 5.18 12.97
N GLU A 300 18.51 4.45 13.91
CA GLU A 300 19.19 3.42 14.70
C GLU A 300 19.72 2.30 13.81
N TRP A 301 18.90 1.78 12.90
CA TRP A 301 19.33 0.79 11.91
C TRP A 301 20.49 1.30 11.04
N GLY A 302 20.42 2.56 10.62
CA GLY A 302 21.53 3.22 9.95
C GLY A 302 22.80 3.25 10.81
N ARG A 303 22.72 3.55 12.11
CA ARG A 303 23.89 3.62 13.02
C ARG A 303 24.49 2.24 13.31
N GLY A 304 23.66 1.21 13.42
CA GLY A 304 24.04 -0.17 13.80
C GLY A 304 24.77 -1.00 12.74
N GLY A 305 25.32 -0.37 11.69
CA GLY A 305 25.98 -1.08 10.59
C GLY A 305 25.08 -1.37 9.38
N GLY A 306 23.80 -1.00 9.44
CA GLY A 306 23.00 -0.76 8.25
C GLY A 306 23.72 0.32 7.44
N ARG A 307 24.31 -0.06 6.33
CA ARG A 307 25.19 0.81 5.55
C ARG A 307 24.35 1.94 4.89
N PHE A 308 23.90 2.93 5.64
CA PHE A 308 23.41 4.21 5.11
C PHE A 308 24.61 5.12 4.89
#